data_AF-X1SH46-F1
#
_entry.id   AF-X1SH46-F1
#
_cell.length_a   1.000
_cell.length_b   1.000
_cell.length_c   1.000
_cell.angle_alpha   90.00
_cell.angle_beta   90.00
_cell.angle_gamma   90.00
#
_symmetry.space_group_name_H-M   'P 1'
#
loop_
_entity.id
_entity.type
_entity.pdbx_description
1 polymer ?
#
loop_
_entity_poly.entity_id
_entity_poly.type
_entity_poly.pdbx_seq_one_letter_code
_entity_poly.pdbx_strand_id
1 'polypeptide(L)'
;KISWNQEGDSLSGANIQITDANLRFRYKIDQLWPTSSSPTSEIKVLLNGNSHDETIRLSLANETFKDAKLGGFDVTTLVLLNIKIQASIQIYIANEFLLNRTITISIDDVYLDISYIEITTDFFGEPEIFRLLLILAAVAGGLVGSYFILYQRIFKYPLPVRKVRKYRRTLNKSDDPKKRITTQEAAFNKLYSKEIGKSTNLLKSKSPEKGAGGKIEKISEISKVDSSGGES
;
A
#
# COMPACT_ATOMS: atom_id res chain seq x y z
N LYS A 1 -32.47 31.28 -31.49
CA LYS A 1 -31.35 31.03 -30.56
C LYS A 1 -30.12 30.67 -31.39
N ILE A 2 -28.99 31.31 -31.11
CA ILE A 2 -27.69 30.97 -31.71
C ILE A 2 -26.74 30.66 -30.56
N SER A 3 -25.87 29.68 -30.71
CA SER A 3 -24.94 29.24 -29.65
C SER A 3 -23.55 28.99 -30.22
N TRP A 4 -22.54 29.56 -29.57
CA TRP A 4 -21.16 29.09 -29.68
C TRP A 4 -20.93 28.02 -28.61
N ASN A 5 -20.23 26.94 -28.96
CA ASN A 5 -19.96 25.82 -28.07
C ASN A 5 -18.49 25.41 -28.17
N GLN A 6 -17.85 25.17 -27.03
CA GLN A 6 -16.50 24.66 -26.93
C GLN A 6 -16.48 23.46 -25.98
N GLU A 7 -15.85 22.38 -26.43
CA GLU A 7 -15.57 21.21 -25.62
C GLU A 7 -14.12 21.31 -25.12
N GLY A 8 -13.94 21.17 -23.81
CA GLY A 8 -12.66 21.07 -23.14
C GLY A 8 -12.46 19.70 -22.51
N ASP A 9 -11.35 19.55 -21.81
CA ASP A 9 -11.00 18.31 -21.13
C ASP A 9 -11.86 18.04 -19.89
N SER A 10 -11.79 16.81 -19.40
CA SER A 10 -12.41 16.42 -18.14
C SER A 10 -11.45 16.59 -16.97
N LEU A 11 -11.95 17.09 -15.84
CA LEU A 11 -11.23 17.03 -14.56
C LEU A 11 -11.51 15.67 -13.91
N SER A 12 -10.50 14.81 -13.86
CA SER A 12 -10.61 13.44 -13.32
C SER A 12 -9.66 13.22 -12.16
N GLY A 13 -10.16 12.63 -11.06
CA GLY A 13 -9.38 12.30 -9.87
C GLY A 13 -10.30 11.89 -8.71
N ALA A 14 -9.78 11.10 -7.77
CA ALA A 14 -10.60 10.54 -6.68
C ALA A 14 -11.00 11.60 -5.64
N ASN A 15 -10.12 12.58 -5.38
CA ASN A 15 -10.33 13.62 -4.36
C ASN A 15 -10.01 15.00 -4.91
N ILE A 16 -10.70 15.40 -5.98
CA ILE A 16 -10.61 16.76 -6.52
C ILE A 16 -11.71 17.61 -5.89
N GLN A 17 -11.34 18.78 -5.38
CA GLN A 17 -12.26 19.81 -4.94
C GLN A 17 -12.05 21.07 -5.79
N ILE A 18 -13.07 21.46 -6.56
CA ILE A 18 -13.06 22.73 -7.30
C ILE A 18 -13.19 23.86 -6.27
N THR A 19 -12.27 24.82 -6.32
CA THR A 19 -12.25 25.97 -5.40
C THR A 19 -12.82 27.22 -6.02
N ASP A 20 -12.61 27.41 -7.32
CA ASP A 20 -13.07 28.58 -8.07
C ASP A 20 -13.16 28.23 -9.56
N ALA A 21 -14.14 28.75 -10.27
CA ALA A 21 -14.22 28.69 -11.72
C ALA A 21 -14.85 29.95 -12.29
N ASN A 22 -14.18 30.58 -13.25
CA ASN A 22 -14.56 31.88 -13.76
C ASN A 22 -14.53 31.92 -15.28
N LEU A 23 -15.67 32.23 -15.92
CA LEU A 23 -15.75 32.44 -17.36
C LEU A 23 -15.63 33.93 -17.70
N ARG A 24 -14.69 34.26 -18.57
CA ARG A 24 -14.40 35.61 -19.04
C ARG A 24 -14.50 35.66 -20.56
N PHE A 25 -15.08 36.74 -21.06
CA PHE A 25 -15.05 37.08 -22.47
C PHE A 25 -15.32 38.56 -22.66
N ARG A 26 -14.92 39.07 -23.82
CA ARG A 26 -15.23 40.42 -24.28
C ARG A 26 -16.26 40.34 -25.40
N TYR A 27 -17.08 41.38 -25.50
CA TYR A 27 -18.08 41.46 -26.54
C TYR A 27 -18.27 42.89 -27.03
N LYS A 28 -18.74 43.01 -28.27
CA LYS A 28 -19.24 44.27 -28.86
C LYS A 28 -20.35 43.98 -29.86
N ILE A 29 -21.12 45.01 -30.15
CA ILE A 29 -22.06 45.05 -31.28
C ILE A 29 -21.52 46.01 -32.34
N ASP A 30 -21.89 45.87 -33.60
CA ASP A 30 -21.48 46.80 -34.66
C ASP A 30 -22.37 48.05 -34.74
N GLN A 31 -23.56 48.01 -34.14
CA GLN A 31 -24.51 49.11 -34.08
C GLN A 31 -25.40 49.01 -32.85
N LEU A 32 -25.93 50.14 -32.38
CA LEU A 32 -26.86 50.20 -31.24
C LEU A 32 -28.03 49.20 -31.34
N TRP A 33 -28.28 48.49 -30.22
CA TRP A 33 -29.33 47.49 -30.15
C TRP A 33 -30.73 48.13 -30.23
N PRO A 34 -31.67 47.58 -31.01
CA PRO A 34 -33.00 48.15 -31.15
C PRO A 34 -33.91 47.81 -29.98
N THR A 35 -33.82 48.62 -28.94
CA THR A 35 -34.57 48.46 -27.69
C THR A 35 -36.08 48.53 -27.87
N SER A 36 -36.58 49.23 -28.89
CA SER A 36 -38.02 49.33 -29.18
C SER A 36 -38.63 48.02 -29.70
N SER A 37 -37.87 47.25 -30.50
CA SER A 37 -38.35 45.98 -31.06
C SER A 37 -37.95 44.77 -30.22
N SER A 38 -36.77 44.83 -29.58
CA SER A 38 -36.16 43.68 -28.92
C SER A 38 -35.53 44.03 -27.57
N PRO A 39 -36.31 44.51 -26.58
CA PRO A 39 -35.78 45.00 -25.31
C PRO A 39 -35.17 43.91 -24.43
N THR A 40 -35.60 42.66 -24.60
CA THR A 40 -35.31 41.51 -23.72
C THR A 40 -34.32 40.52 -24.32
N SER A 41 -33.59 40.91 -25.36
CA SER A 41 -32.53 40.08 -25.92
C SER A 41 -31.29 40.07 -25.03
N GLU A 42 -30.68 38.90 -24.89
CA GLU A 42 -29.67 38.62 -23.89
C GLU A 42 -28.63 37.60 -24.35
N ILE A 43 -27.42 37.73 -23.81
CA ILE A 43 -26.36 36.72 -23.90
C ILE A 43 -26.40 35.92 -22.60
N LYS A 44 -26.46 34.59 -22.74
CA LYS A 44 -26.42 33.61 -21.66
C LYS A 44 -25.13 32.82 -21.69
N VAL A 45 -24.62 32.53 -20.51
CA VAL A 45 -23.50 31.62 -20.30
C VAL A 45 -24.07 30.29 -19.83
N LEU A 46 -23.59 29.19 -20.42
CA LEU A 46 -23.91 27.85 -19.97
C LEU A 46 -22.63 27.04 -19.83
N LEU A 47 -22.61 26.19 -18.80
CA LEU A 47 -21.58 25.19 -18.59
C LEU A 47 -22.23 23.82 -18.43
N ASN A 48 -21.78 22.83 -19.20
CA ASN A 48 -22.33 21.48 -19.22
C ASN A 48 -23.84 21.44 -19.47
N GLY A 49 -24.35 22.37 -20.28
CA GLY A 49 -25.77 22.54 -20.57
C GLY A 49 -26.59 23.28 -19.50
N ASN A 50 -26.01 23.56 -18.33
CA ASN A 50 -26.66 24.30 -17.26
C ASN A 50 -26.44 25.81 -17.44
N SER A 51 -27.51 26.60 -17.34
CA SER A 51 -27.44 28.06 -17.45
C SER A 51 -26.90 28.67 -16.16
N HIS A 52 -26.02 29.65 -16.31
CA HIS A 52 -25.72 30.59 -15.23
C HIS A 52 -26.90 31.56 -15.05
N ASP A 53 -27.07 32.07 -13.83
CA ASP A 53 -28.22 32.91 -13.46
C ASP A 53 -28.13 34.33 -14.05
N GLU A 54 -26.91 34.87 -14.11
CA GLU A 54 -26.69 36.19 -14.68
C GLU A 54 -26.57 36.15 -16.21
N THR A 55 -27.10 37.19 -16.84
CA THR A 55 -27.16 37.36 -18.29
C THR A 55 -26.75 38.78 -18.68
N ILE A 56 -26.26 38.96 -19.90
CA ILE A 56 -25.91 40.28 -20.43
C ILE A 56 -27.04 40.76 -21.33
N ARG A 57 -27.64 41.90 -21.01
CA ARG A 57 -28.67 42.50 -21.87
C ARG A 57 -28.03 43.16 -23.09
N LEU A 58 -28.50 42.78 -24.27
CA LEU A 58 -28.00 43.37 -25.52
C LEU A 58 -28.42 44.84 -25.68
N SER A 59 -29.49 45.27 -25.00
CA SER A 59 -29.89 46.68 -24.90
C SER A 59 -28.86 47.60 -24.23
N LEU A 60 -27.89 47.04 -23.50
CA LEU A 60 -26.80 47.76 -22.83
C LEU A 60 -25.44 47.59 -23.54
N ALA A 61 -25.41 46.85 -24.64
CA ALA A 61 -24.19 46.58 -25.38
C ALA A 61 -23.67 47.84 -26.10
N ASN A 62 -22.35 47.93 -26.24
CA ASN A 62 -21.68 49.07 -26.86
C ASN A 62 -20.93 48.65 -28.14
N GLU A 63 -20.57 49.64 -28.94
CA GLU A 63 -19.86 49.44 -30.21
C GLU A 63 -18.36 49.15 -30.05
N THR A 64 -17.85 49.23 -28.82
CA THR A 64 -16.47 48.93 -28.45
C THR A 64 -16.39 47.70 -27.57
N PHE A 65 -15.29 46.94 -27.69
CA PHE A 65 -15.08 45.75 -26.89
C PHE A 65 -15.03 46.07 -25.40
N LYS A 66 -15.94 45.47 -24.65
CA LYS A 66 -15.99 45.54 -23.19
C LYS A 66 -16.05 44.14 -22.61
N ASP A 67 -15.55 44.03 -21.38
CA ASP A 67 -15.69 42.81 -20.62
C ASP A 67 -17.17 42.52 -20.39
N ALA A 68 -17.56 41.27 -20.57
CA ALA A 68 -18.90 40.78 -20.32
C ALA A 68 -19.37 41.06 -18.89
N LYS A 69 -18.45 40.89 -17.94
CA LYS A 69 -18.61 41.20 -16.53
C LYS A 69 -17.23 41.51 -15.94
N LEU A 70 -17.13 42.55 -15.11
CA LEU A 70 -15.90 42.86 -14.40
C LEU A 70 -15.54 41.70 -13.46
N GLY A 71 -14.38 41.08 -13.66
CA GLY A 71 -13.95 39.89 -12.93
C GLY A 71 -14.50 38.55 -13.45
N GLY A 72 -15.42 38.59 -14.43
CA GLY A 72 -16.05 37.43 -15.09
C GLY A 72 -17.21 36.77 -14.33
N PHE A 73 -17.76 35.71 -14.92
CA PHE A 73 -18.90 34.95 -14.37
C PHE A 73 -18.39 33.81 -13.48
N ASP A 74 -18.79 33.82 -12.22
CA ASP A 74 -18.52 32.70 -11.31
C ASP A 74 -19.40 31.50 -11.69
N VAL A 75 -18.77 30.48 -12.26
CA VAL A 75 -19.42 29.25 -12.72
C VAL A 75 -18.97 28.05 -11.89
N THR A 76 -18.41 28.27 -10.70
CA THR A 76 -17.85 27.24 -9.80
C THR A 76 -18.84 26.09 -9.58
N THR A 77 -20.11 26.41 -9.37
CA THR A 77 -21.17 25.43 -9.10
C THR A 77 -21.62 24.63 -10.33
N LEU A 78 -21.26 25.07 -11.54
CA LEU A 78 -21.67 24.45 -12.80
C LEU A 78 -20.61 23.48 -13.37
N VAL A 79 -19.38 23.55 -12.86
CA VAL A 79 -18.30 22.64 -13.25
C VAL A 79 -18.55 21.26 -12.60
N LEU A 80 -18.64 20.24 -13.44
CA LEU A 80 -18.87 18.86 -13.02
C LEU A 80 -17.57 18.05 -13.16
N LEU A 81 -17.29 17.20 -12.18
CA LEU A 81 -16.13 16.29 -12.20
C LEU A 81 -16.40 15.06 -13.07
N ASN A 82 -15.33 14.46 -13.59
CA ASN A 82 -15.36 13.21 -14.36
C ASN A 82 -16.20 13.26 -15.65
N ILE A 83 -16.50 14.46 -16.14
CA ILE A 83 -17.11 14.67 -17.46
C ILE A 83 -16.34 15.75 -18.21
N LYS A 84 -16.43 15.73 -19.54
CA LYS A 84 -15.82 16.76 -20.38
C LYS A 84 -16.53 18.09 -20.16
N ILE A 85 -15.76 19.15 -19.98
CA ILE A 85 -16.30 20.48 -19.73
C ILE A 85 -16.80 21.08 -21.04
N GLN A 86 -18.08 21.41 -21.11
CA GLN A 86 -18.68 22.06 -22.28
C GLN A 86 -19.07 23.50 -21.93
N ALA A 87 -18.39 24.48 -22.51
CA ALA A 87 -18.72 25.89 -22.37
C ALA A 87 -19.55 26.35 -23.57
N SER A 88 -20.63 27.09 -23.31
CA SER A 88 -21.51 27.62 -24.35
C SER A 88 -21.87 29.08 -24.07
N ILE A 89 -21.75 29.92 -25.09
CA ILE A 89 -22.25 31.29 -25.08
C ILE A 89 -23.44 31.34 -26.03
N GLN A 90 -24.61 31.66 -25.49
CA GLN A 90 -25.87 31.63 -26.22
C GLN A 90 -26.44 33.03 -26.37
N ILE A 91 -26.84 33.36 -27.59
CA ILE A 91 -27.57 34.59 -27.88
C ILE A 91 -29.06 34.23 -27.96
N TYR A 92 -29.80 34.76 -27.00
CA TYR A 92 -31.25 34.71 -26.97
C TYR A 92 -31.80 36.03 -27.53
N ILE A 93 -32.54 35.90 -28.62
CA ILE A 93 -33.22 37.01 -29.26
C ILE A 93 -34.68 36.93 -28.86
N ALA A 94 -35.15 37.96 -28.17
CA ALA A 94 -36.55 38.14 -27.90
C ALA A 94 -37.20 39.02 -28.98
N ASN A 95 -38.40 38.61 -29.43
CA ASN A 95 -39.26 39.34 -30.36
C ASN A 95 -38.77 39.38 -31.82
N GLU A 96 -39.64 39.95 -32.67
CA GLU A 96 -39.41 40.10 -34.10
C GLU A 96 -38.46 41.28 -34.37
N PHE A 97 -37.40 41.00 -35.13
CA PHE A 97 -36.59 42.07 -35.73
C PHE A 97 -37.25 42.58 -37.00
N LEU A 98 -37.22 43.89 -37.18
CA LEU A 98 -37.39 44.49 -38.50
C LEU A 98 -36.27 43.95 -39.41
N LEU A 99 -36.65 43.12 -40.39
CA LEU A 99 -35.81 42.30 -41.27
C LEU A 99 -34.83 43.07 -42.18
N ASN A 100 -34.70 44.41 -42.06
CA ASN A 100 -33.90 45.20 -43.00
C ASN A 100 -32.47 45.54 -42.53
N ARG A 101 -32.06 45.08 -41.34
CA ARG A 101 -30.73 45.37 -40.79
C ARG A 101 -30.00 44.11 -40.38
N THR A 102 -28.68 44.12 -40.58
CA THR A 102 -27.77 43.08 -40.12
C THR A 102 -27.02 43.62 -38.90
N ILE A 103 -27.15 42.96 -37.75
CA ILE A 103 -26.39 43.29 -36.52
C ILE A 103 -25.35 42.20 -36.31
N THR A 104 -24.09 42.59 -36.17
CA THR A 104 -22.97 41.70 -35.89
C THR A 104 -22.61 41.79 -34.41
N ILE A 105 -22.74 40.66 -33.71
CA ILE A 105 -22.25 40.51 -32.33
C ILE A 105 -20.88 39.84 -32.43
N SER A 106 -19.83 40.53 -31.98
CA SER A 106 -18.47 39.99 -31.91
C SER A 106 -18.16 39.58 -30.48
N ILE A 107 -17.63 38.37 -30.31
CA ILE A 107 -17.16 37.83 -29.03
C ILE A 107 -15.66 37.54 -29.20
N ASP A 108 -14.86 37.93 -28.21
CA ASP A 108 -13.41 37.77 -28.24
C ASP A 108 -12.87 37.47 -26.83
N ASP A 109 -11.60 37.07 -26.72
CA ASP A 109 -10.89 36.83 -25.46
C ASP A 109 -11.67 35.89 -24.50
N VAL A 110 -12.12 34.74 -25.01
CA VAL A 110 -12.90 33.77 -24.21
C VAL A 110 -11.98 32.86 -23.41
N TYR A 111 -12.06 32.92 -22.08
CA TYR A 111 -11.28 32.10 -21.15
C TYR A 111 -12.19 31.50 -20.07
N LEU A 112 -11.95 30.23 -19.75
CA LEU A 112 -12.55 29.55 -18.60
C LEU A 112 -11.42 29.15 -17.65
N ASP A 113 -11.26 29.92 -16.58
CA ASP A 113 -10.24 29.68 -15.56
C ASP A 113 -10.84 28.77 -14.49
N ILE A 114 -10.21 27.62 -14.20
CA ILE A 114 -10.66 26.69 -13.16
C ILE A 114 -9.52 26.41 -12.20
N SER A 115 -9.77 26.66 -10.92
CA SER A 115 -8.87 26.34 -9.81
C SER A 115 -9.42 25.17 -9.01
N TYR A 116 -8.55 24.21 -8.67
CA TYR A 116 -8.92 23.05 -7.88
C TYR A 116 -7.77 22.60 -6.98
N ILE A 117 -8.13 21.89 -5.92
CA ILE A 117 -7.19 21.21 -5.02
C ILE A 117 -7.36 19.71 -5.24
N GLU A 118 -6.25 19.00 -5.40
CA GLU A 118 -6.20 17.54 -5.44
C GLU A 118 -5.66 17.02 -4.10
N ILE A 119 -6.48 16.25 -3.39
CA ILE A 119 -6.11 15.66 -2.10
C ILE A 119 -5.55 14.26 -2.34
N THR A 120 -4.23 14.15 -2.40
CA THR A 120 -3.56 12.85 -2.47
C THR A 120 -3.45 12.25 -1.07
N THR A 121 -3.76 10.97 -0.93
CA THR A 121 -3.51 10.24 0.32
C THR A 121 -2.08 9.72 0.28
N ASP A 122 -1.22 10.26 1.13
CA ASP A 122 0.10 9.68 1.31
C ASP A 122 -0.01 8.43 2.19
N PHE A 123 0.21 7.27 1.59
CA PHE A 123 0.19 5.98 2.29
C PHE A 123 1.33 5.85 3.31
N PHE A 124 2.35 6.71 3.21
CA PHE A 124 3.46 6.79 4.16
C PHE A 124 3.32 8.00 5.08
N GLY A 125 2.13 8.19 5.65
CA GLY A 125 1.94 9.17 6.72
C GLY A 125 2.92 8.90 7.87
N GLU A 126 3.57 9.96 8.35
CA GLU A 126 4.42 10.04 9.54
C GLU A 126 4.16 8.97 10.63
N PRO A 127 2.91 8.69 11.10
CA PRO A 127 2.68 7.65 12.10
C PRO A 127 3.10 6.22 11.71
N GLU A 128 3.05 5.83 10.43
CA GLU A 128 3.35 4.46 10.00
C GLU A 128 4.86 4.18 9.93
N ILE A 129 5.66 5.19 9.57
CA ILE A 129 7.13 5.08 9.60
C ILE A 129 7.59 4.89 11.06
N PHE A 130 7.02 5.65 12.00
CA PHE A 130 7.31 5.48 13.43
C PHE A 130 6.89 4.10 13.95
N ARG A 131 5.78 3.53 13.48
CA ARG A 131 5.38 2.16 13.83
C ARG A 131 6.38 1.13 13.34
N LEU A 132 6.81 1.22 12.09
CA LEU A 132 7.81 0.30 11.52
C LEU A 132 9.15 0.40 12.26
N LEU A 133 9.60 1.63 12.55
CA LEU A 133 10.81 1.88 13.33
C LEU A 133 10.69 1.34 14.76
N LEU A 134 9.53 1.48 15.41
CA LEU A 134 9.29 0.95 16.76
C LEU A 134 9.35 -0.58 16.76
N ILE A 135 8.74 -1.24 15.77
CA ILE A 135 8.80 -2.70 15.61
C ILE A 135 10.26 -3.15 15.45
N LEU A 136 11.03 -2.49 14.56
CA LEU A 136 12.46 -2.79 14.38
C LEU A 136 13.26 -2.56 15.67
N ALA A 137 13.02 -1.44 16.37
CA ALA A 137 13.70 -1.11 17.62
C ALA A 137 13.37 -2.12 18.73
N ALA A 138 12.13 -2.60 18.83
CA ALA A 138 11.71 -3.61 19.78
C ALA A 138 12.40 -4.96 19.51
N VAL A 139 12.49 -5.38 18.24
CA VAL A 139 13.21 -6.60 17.84
C VAL A 139 14.70 -6.48 18.15
N ALA A 140 15.33 -5.38 17.75
CA ALA A 140 16.75 -5.13 18.04
C ALA A 140 17.03 -5.07 19.55
N GLY A 141 16.19 -4.38 20.31
CA GLY A 141 16.26 -4.30 21.77
C GLY A 141 16.09 -5.67 22.44
N GLY A 142 15.18 -6.51 21.94
CA GLY A 142 15.00 -7.88 22.41
C GLY A 142 16.24 -8.75 22.19
N LEU A 143 16.87 -8.64 21.01
CA LEU A 143 18.11 -9.35 20.70
C LEU A 143 19.26 -8.92 21.62
N VAL A 144 19.49 -7.61 21.75
CA VAL A 144 20.54 -7.06 22.62
C VAL A 144 20.29 -7.41 24.09
N GLY A 145 19.05 -7.26 24.56
CA GLY A 145 18.66 -7.58 25.94
C GLY A 145 18.83 -9.07 26.25
N SER A 146 18.41 -9.95 25.34
CA SER A 146 18.60 -11.40 25.51
C SER A 146 20.07 -11.79 25.53
N TYR A 147 20.90 -11.19 24.67
CA TYR A 147 22.35 -11.40 24.66
C TYR A 147 23.00 -10.94 25.97
N PHE A 148 22.61 -9.77 26.49
CA PHE A 148 23.09 -9.26 27.76
C PHE A 148 22.76 -10.19 28.94
N ILE A 149 21.54 -10.73 28.99
CA ILE A 149 21.13 -11.70 30.01
C ILE A 149 21.97 -12.99 29.93
N LEU A 150 22.18 -13.53 28.73
CA LEU A 150 23.03 -14.71 28.52
C LEU A 150 24.48 -14.41 28.93
N TYR A 151 24.99 -13.23 28.62
CA TYR A 151 26.33 -12.81 29.00
C TYR A 151 26.50 -12.79 30.53
N GLN A 152 25.61 -12.11 31.25
CA GLN A 152 25.68 -12.03 32.71
C GLN A 152 25.58 -13.39 33.40
N ARG A 153 24.75 -14.29 32.87
CA ARG A 153 24.46 -15.59 33.50
C ARG A 153 25.51 -16.66 33.17
N ILE A 154 26.00 -16.69 31.93
CA ILE A 154 26.79 -17.80 31.39
C ILE A 154 28.22 -17.36 31.04
N PHE A 155 28.37 -16.29 30.28
CA PHE A 155 29.68 -15.93 29.68
C PHE A 155 30.58 -15.10 30.60
N LYS A 156 30.03 -14.41 31.61
CA LYS A 156 30.81 -13.59 32.56
C LYS A 156 31.89 -14.37 33.31
N TYR A 157 31.74 -15.68 33.47
CA TYR A 157 32.69 -16.50 34.21
C TYR A 157 33.14 -17.73 33.39
N PRO A 158 34.45 -18.03 33.33
CA PRO A 158 34.95 -19.17 32.57
C PRO A 158 34.44 -20.51 33.16
N LEU A 159 34.43 -21.56 32.34
CA LEU A 159 33.90 -22.88 32.70
C LEU A 159 34.37 -23.41 34.07
N PRO A 160 35.66 -23.29 34.47
CA PRO A 160 36.13 -23.79 35.76
C PRO A 160 35.43 -23.09 36.94
N VAL A 161 35.35 -21.76 36.89
CA VAL A 161 34.73 -20.92 37.94
C VAL A 161 33.23 -21.25 38.08
N ARG A 162 32.55 -21.52 36.96
CA ARG A 162 31.12 -21.90 36.96
C ARG A 162 30.87 -23.22 37.71
N LYS A 163 31.72 -24.23 37.50
CA LYS A 163 31.60 -25.52 38.20
C LYS A 163 31.78 -25.35 39.71
N VAL A 164 32.79 -24.59 40.14
CA VAL A 164 33.04 -24.29 41.56
C VAL A 164 31.86 -23.56 42.20
N ARG A 165 31.31 -22.52 41.54
CA ARG A 165 30.16 -21.78 42.05
C ARG A 165 28.90 -22.64 42.17
N LYS A 166 28.64 -23.52 41.19
CA LYS A 166 27.52 -24.47 41.25
C LYS A 166 27.67 -25.41 42.44
N TYR A 167 28.87 -25.96 42.66
CA TYR A 167 29.18 -26.84 43.78
C TYR A 167 29.02 -26.13 45.13
N ARG A 168 29.57 -24.91 45.28
CA ARG A 168 29.38 -24.09 46.48
C ARG A 168 27.90 -23.80 46.74
N ARG A 169 27.13 -23.48 45.70
CA ARG A 169 25.69 -23.22 45.84
C ARG A 169 24.92 -24.47 46.25
N THR A 170 25.34 -25.67 45.84
CA THR A 170 24.72 -26.92 46.31
C THR A 170 25.09 -27.25 47.75
N LEU A 171 26.30 -26.92 48.20
CA LEU A 171 26.70 -27.10 49.60
C LEU A 171 26.02 -26.12 50.56
N ASN A 172 25.71 -24.90 50.10
CA ASN A 172 25.03 -23.87 50.88
C ASN A 172 23.50 -24.00 50.91
N LYS A 173 22.91 -25.04 50.28
CA LYS A 173 21.48 -25.28 50.38
C LYS A 173 21.16 -25.99 51.69
N SER A 174 20.12 -25.53 52.38
CA SER A 174 19.63 -26.14 53.62
C SER A 174 18.93 -27.48 53.40
N ASP A 175 18.62 -27.83 52.15
CA ASP A 175 18.00 -29.10 51.79
C ASP A 175 19.06 -30.20 51.67
N ASP A 176 18.83 -31.33 52.33
CA ASP A 176 19.68 -32.50 52.22
C ASP A 176 19.74 -33.01 50.76
N PRO A 177 20.93 -33.42 50.27
CA PRO A 177 21.06 -33.93 48.93
C PRO A 177 20.19 -35.18 48.75
N LYS A 178 19.23 -35.14 47.81
CA LYS A 178 18.34 -36.26 47.45
C LYS A 178 19.07 -37.57 47.10
N LYS A 179 20.37 -37.53 46.83
CA LYS A 179 21.18 -38.73 46.60
C LYS A 179 21.81 -39.16 47.91
N ARG A 180 21.23 -40.18 48.55
CA ARG A 180 21.89 -40.92 49.65
C ARG A 180 23.23 -41.46 49.15
N ILE A 181 24.28 -41.21 49.91
CA ILE A 181 25.60 -41.84 49.70
C ILE A 181 25.35 -43.35 49.84
N THR A 182 25.42 -44.06 48.72
CA THR A 182 25.35 -45.52 48.73
C THR A 182 26.69 -46.04 49.22
N THR A 183 26.69 -47.06 50.07
CA THR A 183 27.94 -47.70 50.51
C THR A 183 28.69 -48.23 49.30
N GLN A 184 30.02 -48.23 49.37
CA GLN A 184 30.87 -48.62 48.25
C GLN A 184 30.53 -50.03 47.75
N GLU A 185 30.22 -50.96 48.66
CA GLU A 185 29.78 -52.31 48.31
C GLU A 185 28.46 -52.33 47.54
N ALA A 186 27.46 -51.55 47.96
CA ALA A 186 26.17 -51.48 47.27
C ALA A 186 26.32 -50.85 45.87
N ALA A 187 27.17 -49.84 45.74
CA ALA A 187 27.49 -49.23 44.45
C ALA A 187 28.27 -50.19 43.55
N PHE A 188 29.26 -50.91 44.10
CA PHE A 188 30.03 -51.91 43.37
C PHE A 188 29.16 -53.06 42.90
N ASN A 189 28.35 -53.66 43.78
CA ASN A 189 27.47 -54.77 43.43
C ASN A 189 26.42 -54.38 42.38
N LYS A 190 25.90 -53.15 42.44
CA LYS A 190 25.00 -52.61 41.41
C LYS A 190 25.69 -52.43 40.06
N LEU A 191 26.93 -51.95 40.05
CA LEU A 191 27.72 -51.83 38.81
C LEU A 191 28.13 -53.20 38.27
N TYR A 192 28.58 -54.09 39.15
CA TYR A 192 29.02 -55.45 38.84
C TYR A 192 27.88 -56.30 38.26
N SER A 193 26.71 -56.31 38.90
CA SER A 193 25.52 -56.99 38.37
C SER A 193 25.05 -56.43 37.03
N LYS A 194 25.15 -55.11 36.83
CA LYS A 194 24.83 -54.48 35.54
C LYS A 194 25.80 -54.91 34.44
N GLU A 195 27.08 -55.05 34.74
CA GLU A 195 28.08 -55.48 33.76
C GLU A 195 27.99 -56.98 33.47
N ILE A 196 27.70 -57.81 34.48
CA ILE A 196 27.35 -59.22 34.29
C ILE A 196 26.08 -59.36 33.42
N GLY A 197 25.06 -58.55 33.65
CA GLY A 197 23.84 -58.56 32.83
C GLY A 197 24.10 -58.25 31.35
N LYS A 198 25.12 -57.45 31.04
CA LYS A 198 25.55 -57.20 29.65
C LYS A 198 26.33 -58.39 29.08
N SER A 199 27.19 -59.03 29.87
CA SER A 199 27.98 -60.18 29.41
C SER A 199 27.14 -61.46 29.26
N THR A 200 26.10 -61.66 30.07
CA THR A 200 25.16 -62.79 29.91
C THR A 200 24.31 -62.64 28.66
N ASN A 201 23.94 -61.41 28.26
CA ASN A 201 23.29 -61.15 26.97
C ASN A 201 24.22 -61.39 25.77
N LEU A 202 25.54 -61.23 25.94
CA LEU A 202 26.54 -61.56 24.92
C LEU A 202 26.79 -63.08 24.81
N LEU A 203 26.62 -63.84 25.90
CA LEU A 203 26.76 -65.30 25.92
C LEU A 203 25.49 -66.06 25.48
N LYS A 204 24.29 -65.45 25.61
CA LYS A 204 23.02 -66.04 25.16
C LYS A 204 22.83 -66.01 23.64
N SER A 205 23.66 -65.30 22.87
CA SER A 205 23.54 -65.20 21.41
C SER A 205 24.29 -66.29 20.64
N LYS A 206 24.85 -67.30 21.32
CA LYS A 206 25.53 -68.43 20.65
C LYS A 206 25.13 -69.77 21.26
N SER A 207 24.02 -70.33 20.81
CA SER A 207 23.79 -71.78 20.84
C SER A 207 23.06 -72.23 19.56
N PRO A 208 23.45 -73.36 18.96
CA PRO A 208 23.30 -73.62 17.54
C PRO A 208 21.98 -74.28 17.18
N GLU A 209 21.41 -73.78 16.09
CA GLU A 209 20.31 -74.33 15.34
C GLU A 209 20.70 -75.68 14.69
N LYS A 210 19.99 -76.75 15.04
CA LYS A 210 19.84 -78.04 14.33
C LYS A 210 18.56 -78.69 14.86
N GLY A 211 17.58 -79.19 14.11
CA GLY A 211 17.19 -79.24 12.69
C GLY A 211 15.67 -79.47 12.72
N ALA A 212 14.91 -79.67 11.65
CA ALA A 212 15.18 -80.15 10.32
C ALA A 212 13.93 -79.84 9.46
N GLY A 213 14.10 -79.65 8.16
CA GLY A 213 12.95 -79.68 7.26
C GLY A 213 13.18 -79.01 5.91
N GLY A 214 13.82 -79.73 4.97
CA GLY A 214 13.40 -79.67 3.57
C GLY A 214 14.38 -79.10 2.55
N LYS A 215 14.78 -80.00 1.64
CA LYS A 215 15.03 -79.82 0.20
C LYS A 215 16.26 -79.02 -0.26
N ILE A 216 17.31 -79.80 -0.55
CA ILE A 216 17.89 -80.00 -1.88
C ILE A 216 17.41 -79.01 -2.96
N GLU A 217 18.31 -78.15 -3.43
CA GLU A 217 18.77 -78.13 -4.82
C GLU A 217 20.07 -77.31 -4.93
N LYS A 218 21.05 -77.89 -5.63
CA LYS A 218 22.37 -77.32 -5.91
C LYS A 218 22.53 -77.27 -7.43
N ILE A 219 22.65 -76.07 -7.98
CA ILE A 219 23.16 -75.76 -9.32
C ILE A 219 24.08 -74.53 -9.11
N SER A 220 25.38 -74.69 -8.85
CA SER A 220 26.51 -74.57 -9.82
C SER A 220 26.35 -73.37 -10.77
N GLU A 221 27.03 -72.25 -10.49
CA GLU A 221 28.36 -71.86 -11.05
C GLU A 221 28.19 -70.85 -12.21
N ILE A 222 29.24 -70.08 -12.53
CA ILE A 222 29.39 -69.01 -13.55
C ILE A 222 29.33 -67.59 -12.92
N SER A 223 30.47 -67.09 -12.41
CA SER A 223 31.53 -66.30 -13.09
C SER A 223 31.19 -64.80 -13.17
N LYS A 224 31.94 -63.95 -12.45
CA LYS A 224 33.07 -63.16 -12.97
C LYS A 224 32.63 -62.18 -14.07
N VAL A 225 32.71 -60.87 -13.78
CA VAL A 225 33.13 -59.79 -14.71
C VAL A 225 32.93 -58.42 -14.03
N ASP A 226 34.04 -57.69 -13.98
CA ASP A 226 34.26 -56.24 -14.01
C ASP A 226 33.66 -55.30 -12.95
N SER A 227 34.54 -54.58 -12.24
CA SER A 227 34.97 -53.30 -12.78
C SER A 227 36.31 -52.83 -12.20
N SER A 228 37.20 -52.51 -13.13
CA SER A 228 38.36 -51.65 -12.98
C SER A 228 37.95 -50.18 -12.81
N GLY A 229 38.80 -49.41 -12.15
CA GLY A 229 39.22 -48.11 -12.71
C GLY A 229 39.11 -46.89 -11.82
N GLY A 230 40.24 -46.17 -11.70
CA GLY A 230 40.37 -44.81 -11.20
C GLY A 230 40.94 -44.75 -9.78
N GLU A 231 42.07 -44.11 -9.47
CA GLU A 231 42.74 -42.99 -10.13
C GLU A 231 44.20 -42.91 -9.63
N SER A 232 45.05 -42.40 -10.54
CA SER A 232 46.29 -41.60 -10.34
C SER A 232 47.44 -42.15 -9.48
#